data_AF-A0A7L2K9B2-F1
#
_entry.id   AF-A0A7L2K9B2-F1
#
_cell.length_a   1.000
_cell.length_b   1.000
_cell.length_c   1.000
_cell.angle_alpha   90.00
_cell.angle_beta   90.00
_cell.angle_gamma   90.00
#
_symmetry.space_group_name_H-M   'P 1'
#
loop_
_entity.id
_entity.type
_entity.pdbx_description
1 polymer ?
#
loop_
_entity_poly.entity_id
_entity_poly.type
_entity_poly.pdbx_seq_one_letter_code
_entity_poly.pdbx_strand_id
1 'polypeptide(L)'
;GSLLYLDALGTAFPRALARRGTALLHWAPGCPRGPAGWPLPTLYCTPAAAGTVPSRAAALRLQLLFALRQRALHVLEAGLAAELQDALLALRTEWPQLAQELALGRLSPQPGLPEGVREQLQALLTPDAARAAELRAECTRGFEGIVLRLWPQLEVVVVRTAHGSERLYCNSLLQADCQGLPFYCPFYQAAGALLGINLWPVEPEPRFLLCPDWAFCEFLPCLANKEPRTVLLDELWEGREYGLVVTAQPGEYRCRTGEVLKVTGFHKQCPLVEPVHRESQTLSVRGESIPEEQFCQSLCRTLRMWPGAHLIDYVCVESSLLGDSSGPCAPHYEVFMELQGLRDLSEGQRYKLDQCLQEDFPIYKSFRFKGSIGPLRLHLVGPGSFTRLREALGSPVPMPRVLREEQLLRLIQGSVIS
;
A
#
# COMPACT_ATOMS: atom_id res chain seq x y z
N GLY A 1 10.57 7.36 18.87
CA GLY A 1 9.74 7.33 17.65
C GLY A 1 8.85 8.54 17.53
N SER A 2 7.73 8.55 18.25
CA SER A 2 6.64 9.51 18.04
C SER A 2 7.01 10.99 18.17
N LEU A 3 7.90 11.36 19.11
CA LEU A 3 8.34 12.76 19.27
C LEU A 3 9.15 13.25 18.06
N LEU A 4 10.08 12.42 17.56
CA LEU A 4 10.86 12.75 16.37
C LEU A 4 9.98 12.85 15.12
N TYR A 5 8.94 12.00 15.04
CA TYR A 5 7.94 12.10 13.97
C TYR A 5 7.19 13.43 14.02
N LEU A 6 6.67 13.83 15.20
CA LEU A 6 5.98 15.12 15.32
C LEU A 6 6.91 16.30 15.05
N ASP A 7 8.17 16.20 15.47
CA ASP A 7 9.17 17.24 15.24
C ASP A 7 9.48 17.39 13.74
N ALA A 8 9.74 16.28 13.04
CA ALA A 8 9.94 16.28 11.59
C ALA A 8 8.70 16.79 10.85
N LEU A 9 7.51 16.30 11.22
CA LEU A 9 6.25 16.71 10.62
C LEU A 9 5.96 18.19 10.85
N GLY A 10 6.10 18.67 12.10
CA GLY A 10 5.85 20.07 12.46
C GLY A 10 6.87 21.04 11.88
N THR A 11 8.12 20.60 11.68
CA THR A 11 9.16 21.40 11.03
C THR A 11 8.87 21.57 9.55
N ALA A 12 8.44 20.50 8.86
CA ALA A 12 8.09 20.56 7.44
C ALA A 12 6.73 21.21 7.19
N PHE A 13 5.76 20.95 8.06
CA PHE A 13 4.35 21.34 7.93
C PHE A 13 3.84 21.92 9.26
N PRO A 14 4.04 23.22 9.52
CA PRO A 14 3.74 23.81 10.83
C PRO A 14 2.28 23.69 11.29
N ARG A 15 1.32 23.57 10.35
CA ARG A 15 -0.11 23.44 10.68
C ARG A 15 -0.55 21.97 10.83
N ALA A 16 0.32 21.01 10.53
CA ALA A 16 0.05 19.59 10.70
C ALA A 16 -0.27 19.20 12.15
N LEU A 17 0.22 19.97 13.12
CA LEU A 17 0.00 19.75 14.55
C LEU A 17 -1.23 20.51 15.10
N ALA A 18 -2.09 21.03 14.23
CA ALA A 18 -3.33 21.67 14.66
C ALA A 18 -4.31 20.66 15.28
N ARG A 19 -5.03 21.11 16.31
CA ARG A 19 -6.06 20.29 16.98
C ARG A 19 -7.16 19.91 15.99
N ARG A 20 -7.49 18.62 15.92
CA ARG A 20 -8.44 18.05 14.93
C ARG A 20 -8.07 18.36 13.47
N GLY A 21 -6.81 18.66 13.19
CA GLY A 21 -6.28 18.91 11.84
C GLY A 21 -5.91 17.64 11.07
N THR A 22 -5.99 16.47 11.71
CA THR A 22 -5.58 15.18 11.13
C THR A 22 -6.77 14.24 10.99
N ALA A 23 -6.89 13.56 9.84
CA ALA A 23 -7.88 12.50 9.62
C ALA A 23 -7.15 11.17 9.44
N LEU A 24 -7.60 10.12 10.11
CA LEU A 24 -7.04 8.78 10.01
C LEU A 24 -7.99 7.84 9.26
N LEU A 25 -7.48 7.24 8.19
CA LEU A 25 -8.09 6.19 7.39
C LEU A 25 -7.32 4.88 7.62
N HIS A 26 -7.77 4.08 8.56
CA HIS A 26 -7.08 2.84 8.90
C HIS A 26 -8.04 1.82 9.48
N TRP A 27 -7.97 0.60 8.96
CA TRP A 27 -8.74 -0.52 9.43
C TRP A 27 -7.84 -1.53 10.14
N ALA A 28 -8.09 -1.74 11.44
CA ALA A 28 -7.39 -2.71 12.27
C ALA A 28 -8.34 -3.29 13.32
N PRO A 29 -9.20 -4.25 12.95
CA PRO A 29 -10.18 -4.81 13.86
C PRO A 29 -9.47 -5.52 15.03
N GLY A 30 -9.88 -5.23 16.26
CA GLY A 30 -9.34 -5.88 17.46
C GLY A 30 -8.09 -5.24 18.07
N CYS A 31 -7.47 -4.24 17.42
CA CYS A 31 -6.45 -3.38 18.03
C CYS A 31 -7.03 -1.97 18.26
N PRO A 32 -7.74 -1.73 19.38
CA PRO A 32 -8.33 -0.42 19.69
C PRO A 32 -7.27 0.67 19.93
N ARG A 33 -6.01 0.27 20.15
CA ARG A 33 -4.87 1.18 20.16
C ARG A 33 -4.35 1.27 18.73
N GLY A 34 -4.37 2.47 18.16
CA GLY A 34 -3.51 2.79 17.03
C GLY A 34 -2.08 2.27 17.34
N PRO A 35 -1.31 1.88 16.33
CA PRO A 35 0.02 1.31 16.55
C PRO A 35 0.79 2.20 17.51
N ALA A 36 1.48 1.60 18.48
CA ALA A 36 2.39 2.28 19.38
C ALA A 36 3.24 3.29 18.59
N GLY A 37 2.86 4.56 18.61
CA GLY A 37 3.25 5.43 17.50
C GLY A 37 2.53 6.77 17.47
N TRP A 38 1.22 6.83 17.78
CA TRP A 38 0.52 8.11 17.71
C TRP A 38 0.48 8.91 19.01
N PRO A 39 1.17 10.06 19.08
CA PRO A 39 1.46 10.69 20.36
C PRO A 39 0.29 11.50 20.92
N LEU A 40 -0.65 11.99 20.08
CA LEU A 40 -1.63 12.99 20.50
C LEU A 40 -3.02 12.74 19.89
N PRO A 41 -3.95 12.07 20.60
CA PRO A 41 -5.33 11.85 20.14
C PRO A 41 -6.08 13.15 19.81
N THR A 42 -5.66 14.28 20.38
CA THR A 42 -6.26 15.60 20.17
C THR A 42 -6.03 16.16 18.77
N LEU A 43 -5.07 15.63 18.01
CA LEU A 43 -4.82 16.02 16.61
C LEU A 43 -5.89 15.46 15.67
N TYR A 44 -6.55 14.36 16.04
CA TYR A 44 -7.45 13.65 15.14
C TYR A 44 -8.89 14.16 15.16
N CYS A 45 -9.49 14.28 13.98
CA CYS A 45 -10.91 14.52 13.80
C CYS A 45 -11.73 13.22 13.64
N THR A 46 -11.07 12.09 13.32
CA THR A 46 -11.69 10.78 13.14
C THR A 46 -11.84 10.05 14.48
N PRO A 47 -13.05 9.57 14.84
CA PRO A 47 -13.27 8.86 16.09
C PRO A 47 -12.67 7.45 16.06
N ALA A 48 -12.01 7.05 17.15
CA ALA A 48 -11.37 5.73 17.27
C ALA A 48 -12.35 4.55 17.03
N ALA A 49 -13.61 4.71 17.45
CA ALA A 49 -14.66 3.71 17.27
C ALA A 49 -14.93 3.37 15.79
N ALA A 50 -14.70 4.29 14.85
CA ALA A 50 -14.87 4.03 13.42
C ALA A 50 -13.88 2.99 12.88
N GLY A 51 -12.67 2.90 13.45
CA GLY A 51 -11.66 1.90 13.07
C GLY A 51 -11.91 0.50 13.63
N THR A 52 -12.80 0.37 14.61
CA THR A 52 -13.14 -0.92 15.24
C THR A 52 -14.22 -1.69 14.51
N VAL A 53 -14.78 -1.12 13.44
CA VAL A 53 -15.84 -1.75 12.63
C VAL A 53 -15.26 -2.99 11.92
N PRO A 54 -15.93 -4.17 11.99
CA PRO A 54 -15.39 -5.40 11.43
C PRO A 54 -15.15 -5.35 9.92
N SER A 55 -16.01 -4.65 9.17
CA SER A 55 -15.83 -4.47 7.72
C SER A 55 -14.85 -3.34 7.42
N ARG A 56 -13.81 -3.65 6.63
CA ARG A 56 -12.84 -2.67 6.11
C ARG A 56 -13.50 -1.55 5.35
N ALA A 57 -14.36 -1.88 4.38
CA ALA A 57 -15.07 -0.90 3.57
C ALA A 57 -15.94 0.03 4.43
N ALA A 58 -16.70 -0.53 5.39
CA ALA A 58 -17.52 0.27 6.29
C ALA A 58 -16.69 1.18 7.21
N ALA A 59 -15.58 0.67 7.76
CA ALA A 59 -14.67 1.46 8.60
C ALA A 59 -14.09 2.66 7.84
N LEU A 60 -13.52 2.44 6.66
CA LEU A 60 -12.91 3.47 5.84
C LEU A 60 -13.93 4.52 5.38
N ARG A 61 -15.13 4.09 4.98
CA ARG A 61 -16.24 4.99 4.61
C ARG A 61 -16.68 5.87 5.78
N LEU A 62 -16.81 5.29 6.98
CA LEU A 62 -17.17 6.06 8.19
C LEU A 62 -16.07 7.05 8.56
N GLN A 63 -14.80 6.64 8.54
CA GLN A 63 -13.67 7.52 8.78
C GLN A 63 -13.62 8.67 7.77
N LEU A 64 -13.88 8.38 6.48
CA LEU A 64 -14.01 9.38 5.43
C LEU A 64 -15.13 10.39 5.72
N LEU A 65 -16.31 9.92 6.17
CA LEU A 65 -17.42 10.83 6.54
C LEU A 65 -17.00 11.84 7.61
N PHE A 66 -16.27 11.39 8.64
CA PHE A 66 -15.75 12.29 9.69
C PHE A 66 -14.65 13.21 9.18
N ALA A 67 -13.78 12.74 8.27
CA ALA A 67 -12.78 13.57 7.61
C ALA A 67 -13.43 14.68 6.76
N LEU A 68 -14.49 14.35 6.00
CA LEU A 68 -15.21 15.28 5.14
C LEU A 68 -15.86 16.41 5.95
N ARG A 69 -16.25 16.16 7.20
CA ARG A 69 -16.83 17.18 8.08
C ARG A 69 -15.80 18.25 8.50
N GLN A 70 -14.52 17.90 8.54
CA GLN A 70 -13.46 18.83 8.90
C GLN A 70 -12.91 19.53 7.64
N ARG A 71 -13.33 20.77 7.39
CA ARG A 71 -12.83 21.56 6.24
C ARG A 71 -11.36 21.99 6.40
N ALA A 72 -10.97 22.37 7.61
CA ALA A 72 -9.59 22.77 7.95
C ALA A 72 -8.77 21.53 8.33
N LEU A 73 -8.60 20.63 7.37
CA LEU A 73 -7.75 19.46 7.49
C LEU A 73 -6.35 19.81 6.95
N HIS A 74 -5.30 19.44 7.69
CA HIS A 74 -3.90 19.68 7.34
C HIS A 74 -3.15 18.38 7.02
N VAL A 75 -3.55 17.27 7.64
CA VAL A 75 -2.94 15.97 7.42
C VAL A 75 -4.01 14.92 7.14
N LEU A 76 -3.79 14.14 6.09
CA LEU A 76 -4.60 12.96 5.78
C LEU A 76 -3.72 11.73 5.95
N GLU A 77 -4.07 10.87 6.89
CA GLU A 77 -3.27 9.71 7.23
C GLU A 77 -3.99 8.45 6.81
N ALA A 78 -3.26 7.54 6.20
CA ALA A 78 -3.75 6.23 5.87
C ALA A 78 -2.81 5.16 6.43
N GLY A 79 -3.37 4.02 6.87
CA GLY A 79 -2.54 2.89 7.22
C GLY A 79 -1.75 2.40 6.01
N LEU A 80 -2.44 2.18 4.91
CA LEU A 80 -1.86 1.81 3.61
C LEU A 80 -2.33 2.78 2.51
N ALA A 81 -1.55 2.92 1.45
CA ALA A 81 -1.99 3.66 0.27
C ALA A 81 -3.21 2.98 -0.39
N ALA A 82 -3.27 1.65 -0.34
CA ALA A 82 -4.45 0.88 -0.74
C ALA A 82 -5.71 1.25 0.07
N GLU A 83 -5.60 1.52 1.38
CA GLU A 83 -6.75 1.94 2.20
C GLU A 83 -7.24 3.34 1.82
N LEU A 84 -6.32 4.26 1.51
CA LEU A 84 -6.69 5.58 0.99
C LEU A 84 -7.40 5.46 -0.35
N GLN A 85 -6.92 4.59 -1.25
CA GLN A 85 -7.57 4.32 -2.52
C GLN A 85 -8.98 3.75 -2.32
N ASP A 86 -9.16 2.78 -1.42
CA ASP A 86 -10.47 2.21 -1.11
C ASP A 86 -11.44 3.27 -0.55
N ALA A 87 -10.96 4.16 0.33
CA ALA A 87 -11.76 5.26 0.86
C ALA A 87 -12.18 6.24 -0.25
N LEU A 88 -11.27 6.61 -1.15
CA LEU A 88 -11.55 7.50 -2.27
C LEU A 88 -12.43 6.83 -3.34
N LEU A 89 -12.36 5.52 -3.48
CA LEU A 89 -13.30 4.76 -4.30
C LEU A 89 -14.71 4.85 -3.71
N ALA A 90 -14.86 4.67 -2.38
CA ALA A 90 -16.14 4.85 -1.70
C ALA A 90 -16.67 6.29 -1.86
N LEU A 91 -15.80 7.30 -1.84
CA LEU A 91 -16.17 8.68 -2.17
C LEU A 91 -16.76 8.77 -3.59
N ARG A 92 -16.10 8.17 -4.58
CA ARG A 92 -16.53 8.22 -5.99
C ARG A 92 -17.88 7.56 -6.21
N THR A 93 -18.16 6.47 -5.51
CA THR A 93 -19.40 5.70 -5.67
C THR A 93 -20.56 6.23 -4.82
N GLU A 94 -20.27 6.77 -3.63
CA GLU A 94 -21.27 7.07 -2.61
C GLU A 94 -21.32 8.54 -2.18
N TRP A 95 -20.66 9.48 -2.87
CA TRP A 95 -20.71 10.91 -2.52
C TRP A 95 -22.12 11.48 -2.36
N PRO A 96 -23.18 11.08 -3.11
CA PRO A 96 -24.52 11.63 -2.89
C PRO A 96 -25.08 11.27 -1.52
N GLN A 97 -24.82 10.03 -1.09
CA GLN A 97 -25.23 9.54 0.22
C GLN A 97 -24.39 10.17 1.33
N LEU A 98 -23.06 10.25 1.17
CA LEU A 98 -22.17 10.94 2.12
C LEU A 98 -22.59 12.41 2.31
N ALA A 99 -22.95 13.11 1.22
CA ALA A 99 -23.44 14.48 1.30
C ALA A 99 -24.80 14.57 2.02
N GLN A 100 -25.68 13.59 1.84
CA GLN A 100 -26.95 13.53 2.58
C GLN A 100 -26.74 13.29 4.07
N GLU A 101 -25.85 12.38 4.44
CA GLU A 101 -25.48 12.07 5.83
C GLU A 101 -24.87 13.29 6.52
N LEU A 102 -24.00 14.04 5.84
CA LEU A 102 -23.47 15.32 6.33
C LEU A 102 -24.58 16.37 6.51
N ALA A 103 -25.47 16.52 5.52
CA ALA A 103 -26.54 17.51 5.57
C ALA A 103 -27.52 17.26 6.71
N LEU A 104 -27.87 16.00 6.96
CA LEU A 104 -28.82 15.60 8.00
C LEU A 104 -28.15 15.37 9.36
N GLY A 105 -26.83 15.19 9.38
CA GLY A 105 -26.10 14.76 10.57
C GLY A 105 -26.52 13.37 11.03
N ARG A 106 -26.90 12.46 10.12
CA ARG A 106 -27.43 11.12 10.44
C ARG A 106 -26.75 10.03 9.64
N LEU A 107 -26.38 8.94 10.30
CA LEU A 107 -25.82 7.74 9.66
C LEU A 107 -26.94 6.90 9.04
N SER A 108 -26.75 6.55 7.77
CA SER A 108 -27.60 5.56 7.12
C SER A 108 -27.45 4.19 7.80
N PRO A 109 -28.48 3.34 7.78
CA PRO A 109 -28.32 1.94 8.17
C PRO A 109 -27.26 1.28 7.29
N GLN A 110 -26.28 0.63 7.91
CA GLN A 110 -25.22 -0.10 7.20
C GLN A 110 -25.13 -1.54 7.72
N PRO A 111 -25.00 -2.54 6.82
CA PRO A 111 -24.78 -3.92 7.23
C PRO A 111 -23.42 -4.06 7.92
N GLY A 112 -23.39 -4.79 9.04
CA GLY A 112 -22.15 -5.08 9.78
C GLY A 112 -21.68 -3.97 10.72
N LEU A 113 -22.44 -2.88 10.90
CA LEU A 113 -22.16 -1.86 11.91
C LEU A 113 -22.87 -2.21 13.24
N PRO A 114 -22.15 -2.50 14.33
CA PRO A 114 -22.77 -2.78 15.62
C PRO A 114 -23.56 -1.58 16.14
N GLU A 115 -24.76 -1.82 16.71
CA GLU A 115 -25.66 -0.74 17.16
C GLU A 115 -25.01 0.20 18.18
N GLY A 116 -24.28 -0.34 19.16
CA GLY A 116 -23.56 0.49 20.15
C GLY A 116 -22.51 1.41 19.53
N VAL A 117 -21.78 0.95 18.50
CA VAL A 117 -20.82 1.78 17.75
C VAL A 117 -21.55 2.82 16.92
N ARG A 118 -22.68 2.45 16.29
CA ARG A 118 -23.51 3.38 15.53
C ARG A 118 -24.01 4.53 16.40
N GLU A 119 -24.54 4.24 17.59
CA GLU A 119 -25.03 5.27 18.52
C GLU A 119 -23.92 6.23 18.95
N GLN A 120 -22.74 5.70 19.28
CA GLN A 120 -21.57 6.50 19.62
C GLN A 120 -21.15 7.43 18.48
N LEU A 121 -21.08 6.92 17.25
CA LEU A 121 -20.71 7.73 16.08
C LEU A 121 -21.80 8.74 15.72
N GLN A 122 -23.07 8.33 15.79
CA GLN A 122 -24.23 9.19 15.53
C GLN A 122 -24.28 10.39 16.50
N ALA A 123 -23.92 10.20 17.77
CA ALA A 123 -23.86 11.27 18.76
C ALA A 123 -22.79 12.34 18.46
N LEU A 124 -21.78 12.01 17.65
CA LEU A 124 -20.72 12.94 17.24
C LEU A 124 -21.09 13.74 15.99
N LEU A 125 -22.12 13.32 15.25
CA LEU A 125 -22.57 13.97 14.03
C LEU A 125 -23.54 15.11 14.32
N THR A 126 -23.37 16.18 13.57
CA THR A 126 -24.20 17.38 13.61
C THR A 126 -24.56 17.75 12.18
N PRO A 127 -25.80 18.20 11.91
CA PRO A 127 -26.21 18.62 10.57
C PRO A 127 -25.30 19.75 10.04
N ASP A 128 -24.77 19.58 8.83
CA ASP A 128 -23.97 20.59 8.14
C ASP A 128 -24.34 20.65 6.65
N ALA A 129 -25.38 21.44 6.37
CA ALA A 129 -25.89 21.61 5.01
C ALA A 129 -24.92 22.36 4.09
N ALA A 130 -24.11 23.28 4.65
CA ALA A 130 -23.14 24.05 3.88
C ALA A 130 -22.01 23.13 3.39
N ARG A 131 -21.44 22.32 4.30
CA ARG A 131 -20.39 21.38 3.93
C ARG A 131 -20.88 20.30 2.97
N ALA A 132 -22.11 19.85 3.13
CA ALA A 132 -22.74 18.95 2.18
C ALA A 132 -22.86 19.58 0.78
N ALA A 133 -23.29 20.84 0.67
CA ALA A 133 -23.38 21.52 -0.61
C ALA A 133 -22.01 21.67 -1.30
N GLU A 134 -20.96 22.01 -0.56
CA GLU A 134 -19.59 22.04 -1.06
C GLU A 134 -19.15 20.67 -1.61
N LEU A 135 -19.38 19.59 -0.86
CA LEU A 135 -19.06 18.23 -1.30
C LEU A 135 -19.74 17.89 -2.62
N ARG A 136 -21.03 18.22 -2.77
CA ARG A 136 -21.76 17.99 -4.03
C ARG A 136 -21.17 18.79 -5.17
N ALA A 137 -20.84 20.07 -4.93
CA ALA A 137 -20.28 20.95 -5.95
C ALA A 137 -18.89 20.47 -6.42
N GLU A 138 -18.06 19.95 -5.53
CA GLU A 138 -16.73 19.45 -5.91
C GLU A 138 -16.77 18.08 -6.58
N CYS A 139 -17.61 17.15 -6.11
CA CYS A 139 -17.73 15.83 -6.72
C CYS A 139 -18.37 15.86 -8.13
N THR A 140 -19.27 16.80 -8.42
CA THR A 140 -19.86 16.93 -9.77
C THR A 140 -18.87 17.44 -10.81
N ARG A 141 -17.80 18.13 -10.39
CA ARG A 141 -16.73 18.62 -11.27
C ARG A 141 -15.76 17.52 -11.72
N GLY A 142 -15.82 16.34 -11.09
CA GLY A 142 -14.89 15.23 -11.31
C GLY A 142 -13.98 14.98 -10.10
N PHE A 143 -13.06 14.02 -10.22
CA PHE A 143 -12.27 13.50 -9.09
C PHE A 143 -10.75 13.69 -9.20
N GLU A 144 -10.24 14.15 -10.34
CA GLU A 144 -8.83 14.53 -10.47
C GLU A 144 -8.50 15.64 -9.47
N GLY A 145 -7.48 15.49 -8.63
CA GLY A 145 -7.12 16.47 -7.58
C GLY A 145 -8.21 16.72 -6.52
N ILE A 146 -9.18 15.82 -6.36
CA ILE A 146 -10.33 16.02 -5.47
C ILE A 146 -9.94 16.24 -4.00
N VAL A 147 -8.85 15.63 -3.54
CA VAL A 147 -8.43 15.69 -2.13
C VAL A 147 -8.10 17.13 -1.74
N LEU A 148 -7.31 17.85 -2.54
CA LEU A 148 -7.02 19.27 -2.30
C LEU A 148 -8.24 20.17 -2.49
N ARG A 149 -9.18 19.83 -3.38
CA ARG A 149 -10.41 20.60 -3.54
C ARG A 149 -11.33 20.48 -2.33
N LEU A 150 -11.45 19.28 -1.77
CA LEU A 150 -12.24 19.03 -0.57
C LEU A 150 -11.57 19.60 0.68
N TRP A 151 -10.25 19.52 0.77
CA TRP A 151 -9.45 20.04 1.89
C TRP A 151 -8.37 21.01 1.39
N PRO A 152 -8.71 22.29 1.15
CA PRO A 152 -7.77 23.27 0.58
C PRO A 152 -6.58 23.62 1.48
N GLN A 153 -6.62 23.25 2.76
CA GLN A 153 -5.55 23.50 3.72
C GLN A 153 -4.67 22.28 3.98
N LEU A 154 -4.90 21.19 3.23
CA LEU A 154 -4.16 19.95 3.38
C LEU A 154 -2.72 20.13 2.90
N GLU A 155 -1.76 19.78 3.74
CA GLU A 155 -0.33 19.96 3.50
C GLU A 155 0.34 18.65 3.09
N VAL A 156 -0.11 17.51 3.61
CA VAL A 156 0.57 16.23 3.42
C VAL A 156 -0.39 15.03 3.56
N VAL A 157 -0.11 13.98 2.79
CA VAL A 157 -0.68 12.65 2.98
C VAL A 157 0.35 11.76 3.65
N VAL A 158 0.02 11.18 4.80
CA VAL A 158 0.93 10.28 5.54
C VAL A 158 0.48 8.84 5.34
N VAL A 159 1.39 7.97 4.90
CA VAL A 159 1.15 6.53 4.75
C VAL A 159 2.14 5.74 5.59
N ARG A 160 1.76 4.58 6.14
CA ARG A 160 2.71 3.80 6.95
C ARG A 160 3.74 3.04 6.12
N THR A 161 3.39 2.73 4.88
CA THR A 161 4.22 1.97 3.95
C THR A 161 4.08 2.58 2.57
N ALA A 162 5.20 2.97 1.97
CA ALA A 162 5.26 3.52 0.61
C ALA A 162 6.12 2.70 -0.36
N HIS A 163 6.65 1.56 0.11
CA HIS A 163 7.57 0.69 -0.63
C HIS A 163 6.91 -0.63 -1.04
N GLY A 164 7.57 -1.37 -1.94
CA GLY A 164 7.05 -2.63 -2.50
C GLY A 164 5.70 -2.42 -3.20
N SER A 165 4.74 -3.32 -2.89
CA SER A 165 3.42 -3.34 -3.51
C SER A 165 2.60 -2.06 -3.33
N GLU A 166 2.87 -1.25 -2.30
CA GLU A 166 2.17 0.01 -2.04
C GLU A 166 2.60 1.14 -2.98
N ARG A 167 3.80 1.06 -3.58
CA ARG A 167 4.32 2.09 -4.49
C ARG A 167 3.40 2.31 -5.69
N LEU A 168 2.75 1.24 -6.18
CA LEU A 168 1.77 1.31 -7.25
C LEU A 168 0.58 2.22 -6.87
N TYR A 169 0.04 2.06 -5.67
CA TYR A 169 -1.10 2.86 -5.19
C TYR A 169 -0.69 4.30 -4.92
N CYS A 170 0.48 4.53 -4.31
CA CYS A 170 1.03 5.88 -4.12
C CYS A 170 1.11 6.64 -5.45
N ASN A 171 1.71 6.02 -6.47
CA ASN A 171 1.84 6.63 -7.80
C ASN A 171 0.48 6.93 -8.45
N SER A 172 -0.46 5.99 -8.36
CA SER A 172 -1.82 6.16 -8.89
C SER A 172 -2.56 7.32 -8.22
N LEU A 173 -2.48 7.41 -6.89
CA LEU A 173 -3.10 8.48 -6.11
C LEU A 173 -2.49 9.86 -6.40
N LEU A 174 -1.16 9.94 -6.50
CA LEU A 174 -0.45 11.18 -6.84
C LEU A 174 -0.78 11.71 -8.24
N GLN A 175 -1.08 10.81 -9.18
CA GLN A 175 -1.47 11.17 -10.55
C GLN A 175 -2.96 11.51 -10.70
N ALA A 176 -3.80 11.13 -9.71
CA ALA A 176 -5.24 11.29 -9.76
C ALA A 176 -5.74 12.13 -8.57
N ASP A 177 -6.30 11.51 -7.53
CA ASP A 177 -7.03 12.18 -6.46
C ASP A 177 -6.19 13.13 -5.61
N CYS A 178 -4.91 12.80 -5.41
CA CYS A 178 -3.96 13.49 -4.52
C CYS A 178 -2.95 14.36 -5.29
N GLN A 179 -3.28 14.77 -6.52
CA GLN A 179 -2.41 15.60 -7.34
C GLN A 179 -1.94 16.86 -6.59
N GLY A 180 -0.62 17.08 -6.55
CA GLY A 180 -0.01 18.25 -5.90
C GLY A 180 0.23 18.10 -4.39
N LEU A 181 -0.03 16.93 -3.79
CA LEU A 181 0.27 16.65 -2.39
C LEU A 181 1.55 15.81 -2.24
N PRO A 182 2.41 16.09 -1.25
CA PRO A 182 3.50 15.20 -0.88
C PRO A 182 2.96 13.98 -0.13
N PHE A 183 3.57 12.82 -0.39
CA PHE A 183 3.35 11.59 0.37
C PHE A 183 4.51 11.38 1.33
N TYR A 184 4.22 11.24 2.61
CA TYR A 184 5.22 11.05 3.65
C TYR A 184 5.06 9.68 4.31
N CYS A 185 6.12 8.88 4.28
CA CYS A 185 6.22 7.62 5.01
C CYS A 185 7.13 7.82 6.23
N PRO A 186 6.58 7.94 7.45
CA PRO A 186 7.35 8.39 8.61
C PRO A 186 8.22 7.30 9.22
N PHE A 187 7.82 6.04 9.09
CA PHE A 187 8.42 4.93 9.79
C PHE A 187 8.74 3.80 8.83
N TYR A 188 9.79 3.07 9.15
CA TYR A 188 10.08 1.77 8.55
C TYR A 188 9.83 0.67 9.57
N GLN A 189 9.00 -0.28 9.18
CA GLN A 189 8.59 -1.42 10.00
C GLN A 189 8.83 -2.72 9.24
N ALA A 190 9.47 -3.67 9.91
CA ALA A 190 9.70 -5.02 9.39
C ALA A 190 9.51 -6.04 10.51
N ALA A 191 8.99 -7.22 10.17
CA ALA A 191 8.73 -8.29 11.14
C ALA A 191 8.00 -7.82 12.41
N GLY A 192 7.02 -6.93 12.26
CA GLY A 192 6.25 -6.40 13.40
C GLY A 192 7.00 -5.43 14.32
N ALA A 193 8.25 -5.09 14.00
CA ALA A 193 9.09 -4.17 14.76
C ALA A 193 9.28 -2.83 14.03
N LEU A 194 9.40 -1.76 14.81
CA LEU A 194 9.76 -0.43 14.32
C LEU A 194 11.29 -0.34 14.23
N LEU A 195 11.84 -0.10 13.05
CA LEU A 195 13.29 -0.15 12.83
C LEU A 195 13.91 1.21 12.52
N GLY A 196 13.16 2.08 11.85
CA GLY A 196 13.70 3.36 11.43
C GLY A 196 12.64 4.44 11.23
N ILE A 197 13.14 5.66 11.05
CA ILE A 197 12.33 6.87 10.89
C ILE A 197 12.81 7.70 9.69
N ASN A 198 11.87 8.25 8.94
CA ASN A 198 12.16 9.21 7.90
C ASN A 198 12.12 10.64 8.47
N LEU A 199 13.27 11.32 8.46
CA LEU A 199 13.40 12.70 8.96
C LEU A 199 13.15 13.77 7.88
N TRP A 200 12.84 13.37 6.65
CA TRP A 200 12.71 14.26 5.49
C TRP A 200 11.31 14.15 4.85
N PRO A 201 10.28 14.78 5.44
CA PRO A 201 8.90 14.64 4.95
C PRO A 201 8.62 15.23 3.55
N VAL A 202 9.51 16.08 3.06
CA VAL A 202 9.35 16.79 1.77
C VAL A 202 10.04 16.04 0.63
N GLU A 203 10.90 15.08 0.93
CA GLU A 203 11.61 14.32 -0.10
C GLU A 203 10.71 13.27 -0.76
N PRO A 204 10.74 13.14 -2.09
CA PRO A 204 9.84 12.25 -2.81
C PRO A 204 10.16 10.77 -2.60
N GLU A 205 11.45 10.43 -2.47
CA GLU A 205 11.91 9.07 -2.21
C GLU A 205 12.19 8.92 -0.70
N PRO A 206 11.50 8.01 0.00
CA PRO A 206 11.60 7.90 1.45
C PRO A 206 12.91 7.24 1.86
N ARG A 207 13.67 7.92 2.71
CA ARG A 207 14.91 7.41 3.33
C ARG A 207 14.70 7.20 4.81
N PHE A 208 15.10 6.05 5.33
CA PHE A 208 14.88 5.71 6.73
C PHE A 208 16.19 5.68 7.51
N LEU A 209 16.25 6.47 8.56
CA LEU A 209 17.31 6.42 9.56
C LEU A 209 17.04 5.25 10.51
N LEU A 210 17.91 4.24 10.49
CA LEU A 210 17.80 3.14 11.43
C LEU A 210 18.12 3.60 12.85
N CYS A 211 17.28 3.18 13.80
CA CYS A 211 17.37 3.58 15.19
C CYS A 211 17.86 2.40 16.04
N PRO A 212 19.12 2.40 16.52
CA PRO A 212 19.70 1.28 17.25
C PRO A 212 18.92 0.87 18.51
N ASP A 213 18.26 1.83 19.17
CA ASP A 213 17.51 1.60 20.41
C ASP A 213 16.15 0.93 20.20
N TRP A 214 15.64 0.83 18.97
CA TRP A 214 14.28 0.34 18.72
C TRP A 214 14.21 -1.16 18.49
N ALA A 215 15.22 -1.71 17.81
CA ALA A 215 15.36 -3.14 17.58
C ALA A 215 16.83 -3.47 17.27
N PHE A 216 17.27 -4.66 17.67
CA PHE A 216 18.61 -5.13 17.32
C PHE A 216 18.58 -5.69 15.89
N CYS A 217 19.37 -5.08 15.01
CA CYS A 217 19.44 -5.42 13.58
C CYS A 217 20.83 -5.95 13.22
N GLU A 218 20.85 -7.10 12.56
CA GLU A 218 21.99 -7.69 11.89
C GLU A 218 21.77 -7.65 10.37
N PHE A 219 22.85 -7.57 9.60
CA PHE A 219 22.78 -7.39 8.15
C PHE A 219 23.58 -8.46 7.42
N LEU A 220 22.98 -9.06 6.40
CA LEU A 220 23.62 -10.10 5.60
C LEU A 220 24.02 -9.53 4.23
N PRO A 221 25.32 -9.41 3.89
CA PRO A 221 25.72 -8.85 2.60
C PRO A 221 25.25 -9.70 1.41
N CYS A 222 24.54 -9.10 0.45
CA CYS A 222 23.97 -9.83 -0.70
C CYS A 222 25.02 -10.34 -1.70
N LEU A 223 26.21 -9.72 -1.76
CA LEU A 223 27.29 -10.06 -2.71
C LEU A 223 28.34 -11.03 -2.14
N ALA A 224 28.14 -11.58 -0.94
CA ALA A 224 29.13 -12.44 -0.30
C ALA A 224 29.08 -13.88 -0.84
N ASN A 225 29.97 -14.19 -1.80
CA ASN A 225 30.14 -15.53 -2.38
C ASN A 225 30.74 -16.59 -1.42
N LYS A 226 31.10 -16.23 -0.19
CA LYS A 226 31.71 -17.16 0.79
C LYS A 226 31.29 -16.80 2.21
N GLU A 227 30.49 -17.70 2.79
CA GLU A 227 30.01 -17.75 4.18
C GLU A 227 29.19 -16.53 4.67
N PRO A 228 27.91 -16.71 5.07
CA PRO A 228 27.02 -15.62 5.45
C PRO A 228 27.30 -15.17 6.89
N ARG A 229 28.41 -14.45 7.13
CA ARG A 229 28.59 -13.73 8.39
C ARG A 229 27.71 -12.48 8.37
N THR A 230 26.86 -12.36 9.38
CA THR A 230 26.12 -11.12 9.62
C THR A 230 27.08 -10.03 10.06
N VAL A 231 26.87 -8.82 9.55
CA VAL A 231 27.58 -7.61 9.94
C VAL A 231 26.67 -6.76 10.81
N LEU A 232 27.27 -5.92 11.65
CA LEU A 232 26.57 -4.99 12.52
C LEU A 232 26.35 -3.64 11.83
N LEU A 233 25.63 -2.76 12.54
CA LEU A 233 25.16 -1.48 12.05
C LEU A 233 26.32 -0.50 11.70
N ASP A 234 27.46 -0.63 12.36
CA ASP A 234 28.69 0.14 12.15
C ASP A 234 29.58 -0.40 11.01
N GLU A 235 29.33 -1.63 10.57
CA GLU A 235 30.07 -2.30 9.49
C GLU A 235 29.39 -2.14 8.10
N LEU A 236 28.32 -1.33 8.05
CA LEU A 236 27.57 -1.05 6.83
C LEU A 236 28.34 -0.10 5.91
N TRP A 237 28.19 -0.31 4.60
CA TRP A 237 28.81 0.51 3.57
C TRP A 237 27.77 1.09 2.63
N GLU A 238 27.92 2.38 2.33
CA GLU A 238 27.07 3.08 1.38
C GLU A 238 27.10 2.41 0.00
N GLY A 239 25.93 2.38 -0.64
CA GLY A 239 25.71 1.78 -1.96
C GLY A 239 25.55 0.26 -1.95
N ARG A 240 25.73 -0.42 -0.82
CA ARG A 240 25.61 -1.88 -0.73
C ARG A 240 24.22 -2.32 -0.27
N GLU A 241 23.85 -3.52 -0.70
CA GLU A 241 22.60 -4.20 -0.36
C GLU A 241 22.83 -5.29 0.68
N TYR A 242 21.92 -5.36 1.64
CA TYR A 242 21.98 -6.30 2.76
C TYR A 242 20.60 -6.89 3.04
N GLY A 243 20.54 -8.20 3.26
CA GLY A 243 19.39 -8.86 3.84
C GLY A 243 19.27 -8.55 5.33
N LEU A 244 18.06 -8.23 5.78
CA LEU A 244 17.79 -7.80 7.14
C LEU A 244 17.47 -8.99 8.07
N VAL A 245 18.17 -9.04 9.21
CA VAL A 245 17.95 -9.99 10.30
C VAL A 245 17.61 -9.22 11.58
N VAL A 246 16.46 -9.50 12.18
CA VAL A 246 15.92 -8.72 13.29
C VAL A 246 15.80 -9.56 14.55
N THR A 247 16.14 -8.94 15.69
CA THR A 247 15.79 -9.40 17.03
C THR A 247 15.04 -8.27 17.72
N ALA A 248 13.72 -8.43 17.88
CA ALA A 248 12.86 -7.34 18.37
C ALA A 248 11.86 -7.77 19.45
N GLN A 249 11.09 -8.84 19.21
CA GLN A 249 10.08 -9.29 20.18
C GLN A 249 10.62 -10.44 21.06
N PRO A 250 10.13 -10.58 22.30
CA PRO A 250 10.48 -11.72 23.15
C PRO A 250 10.17 -13.04 22.44
N GLY A 251 11.20 -13.88 22.22
CA GLY A 251 11.07 -15.14 21.49
C GLY A 251 11.50 -15.08 20.03
N GLU A 252 11.65 -13.89 19.45
CA GLU A 252 12.11 -13.69 18.07
C GLU A 252 13.58 -13.28 18.08
N TYR A 253 14.47 -14.26 17.90
CA TYR A 253 15.92 -14.07 17.89
C TYR A 253 16.49 -14.36 16.51
N ARG A 254 17.24 -13.39 15.97
CA ARG A 254 17.94 -13.49 14.68
C ARG A 254 17.02 -13.96 13.54
N CYS A 255 15.81 -13.41 13.50
CA CYS A 255 14.81 -13.76 12.51
C CYS A 255 15.15 -13.10 11.16
N ARG A 256 15.31 -13.91 10.11
CA ARG A 256 15.47 -13.40 8.74
C ARG A 256 14.13 -12.86 8.27
N THR A 257 14.08 -11.57 7.98
CA THR A 257 12.86 -10.90 7.51
C THR A 257 12.59 -11.16 6.03
N GLY A 258 13.64 -11.53 5.28
CA GLY A 258 13.60 -11.59 3.82
C GLY A 258 13.54 -10.22 3.15
N GLU A 259 13.68 -9.13 3.89
CA GLU A 259 13.77 -7.78 3.31
C GLU A 259 15.22 -7.46 2.95
N VAL A 260 15.42 -6.88 1.77
CA VAL A 260 16.72 -6.39 1.30
C VAL A 260 16.73 -4.87 1.37
N LEU A 261 17.72 -4.35 2.09
CA LEU A 261 17.93 -2.92 2.33
C LEU A 261 19.18 -2.45 1.60
N LYS A 262 19.09 -1.30 0.94
CA LYS A 262 20.24 -0.59 0.39
C LYS A 262 20.63 0.55 1.31
N VAL A 263 21.91 0.62 1.67
CA VAL A 263 22.44 1.73 2.46
C VAL A 263 22.70 2.91 1.52
N THR A 264 22.02 4.04 1.74
CA THR A 264 22.11 5.23 0.88
C THR A 264 22.93 6.36 1.46
N GLY A 265 23.40 6.20 2.69
CA GLY A 265 24.33 7.12 3.33
C GLY A 265 24.26 7.00 4.84
N PHE A 266 24.70 8.04 5.53
CA PHE A 266 24.71 8.11 6.98
C PHE A 266 24.22 9.49 7.44
N HIS A 267 23.33 9.50 8.44
CA HIS A 267 23.02 10.70 9.19
C HIS A 267 23.77 10.65 10.51
N LYS A 268 24.84 11.46 10.61
CA LYS A 268 25.84 11.34 11.68
C LYS A 268 26.47 9.94 11.64
N GLN A 269 26.26 9.12 12.66
CA GLN A 269 26.77 7.74 12.74
C GLN A 269 25.69 6.69 12.42
N CYS A 270 24.44 7.10 12.24
CA CYS A 270 23.34 6.18 12.00
C CYS A 270 23.12 6.00 10.49
N PRO A 271 23.00 4.75 10.00
CA PRO A 271 22.85 4.47 8.57
C PRO A 271 21.47 4.84 8.07
N LEU A 272 21.45 5.35 6.84
CA LEU A 272 20.26 5.61 6.05
C LEU A 272 20.03 4.44 5.11
N VAL A 273 18.82 3.92 5.13
CA VAL A 273 18.44 2.76 4.33
C VAL A 273 17.19 3.01 3.49
N GLU A 274 17.16 2.35 2.34
CA GLU A 274 16.01 2.25 1.45
C GLU A 274 15.64 0.77 1.28
N PRO A 275 14.37 0.38 1.52
CA PRO A 275 13.91 -0.97 1.25
C PRO A 275 13.80 -1.20 -0.27
N VAL A 276 14.57 -2.15 -0.79
CA VAL A 276 14.64 -2.45 -2.23
C VAL A 276 13.56 -3.47 -2.61
N HIS A 277 13.63 -4.67 -2.04
CA HIS A 277 12.69 -5.74 -2.35
C HIS A 277 12.54 -6.71 -1.19
N ARG A 278 11.52 -7.56 -1.28
CA ARG A 278 11.32 -8.70 -0.37
C ARG A 278 11.60 -9.99 -1.12
N GLU A 279 12.46 -10.84 -0.60
CA GLU A 279 12.76 -12.16 -1.14
C GLU A 279 11.51 -13.03 -1.27
N SER A 280 10.52 -12.84 -0.38
CA SER A 280 9.22 -13.53 -0.44
C SER A 280 8.33 -13.08 -1.59
N GLN A 281 8.58 -11.90 -2.17
CA GLN A 281 7.85 -11.31 -3.30
C GLN A 281 8.67 -11.43 -4.59
N THR A 282 9.24 -12.61 -4.81
CA THR A 282 10.00 -12.95 -6.01
C THR A 282 9.30 -14.08 -6.73
N LEU A 283 9.16 -13.95 -8.04
CA LEU A 283 8.68 -15.02 -8.92
C LEU A 283 9.86 -15.92 -9.31
N SER A 284 9.71 -17.22 -9.05
CA SER A 284 10.70 -18.24 -9.41
C SER A 284 10.04 -19.60 -9.62
N VAL A 285 10.02 -20.05 -10.86
CA VAL A 285 9.46 -21.35 -11.24
C VAL A 285 10.54 -22.40 -11.51
N ARG A 286 11.73 -22.01 -12.00
CA ARG A 286 12.88 -22.91 -12.25
C ARG A 286 14.19 -22.41 -11.62
N GLY A 287 14.12 -21.44 -10.71
CA GLY A 287 15.27 -20.85 -10.04
C GLY A 287 15.76 -19.54 -10.67
N GLU A 288 15.10 -19.05 -11.72
CA GLU A 288 15.15 -17.64 -12.08
C GLU A 288 14.48 -16.81 -10.99
N SER A 289 15.09 -15.68 -10.62
CA SER A 289 14.58 -14.80 -9.58
C SER A 289 14.17 -13.48 -10.22
N ILE A 290 12.85 -13.22 -10.26
CA ILE A 290 12.30 -11.95 -10.73
C ILE A 290 11.66 -11.23 -9.53
N PRO A 291 12.30 -10.18 -8.99
CA PRO A 291 11.73 -9.37 -7.92
C PRO A 291 10.47 -8.63 -8.36
N GLU A 292 9.50 -8.50 -7.45
CA GLU A 292 8.22 -7.79 -7.66
C GLU A 292 8.39 -6.38 -8.22
N GLU A 293 9.33 -5.59 -7.69
CA GLU A 293 9.55 -4.22 -8.15
C GLU A 293 9.93 -4.16 -9.64
N GLN A 294 10.85 -5.03 -10.06
CA GLN A 294 11.32 -5.09 -11.45
C GLN A 294 10.24 -5.65 -12.38
N PHE A 295 9.45 -6.62 -11.90
CA PHE A 295 8.26 -7.09 -12.62
C PHE A 295 7.25 -5.97 -12.82
N CYS A 296 6.95 -5.19 -11.77
CA CYS A 296 6.04 -4.05 -11.82
C CYS A 296 6.52 -3.00 -12.84
N GLN A 297 7.82 -2.71 -12.89
CA GLN A 297 8.41 -1.81 -13.88
C GLN A 297 8.23 -2.33 -15.31
N SER A 298 8.46 -3.62 -15.55
CA SER A 298 8.25 -4.30 -16.83
C SER A 298 6.77 -4.24 -17.26
N LEU A 299 5.86 -4.46 -16.31
CA LEU A 299 4.41 -4.37 -16.51
C LEU A 299 3.99 -2.94 -16.87
N CYS A 300 4.48 -1.93 -16.12
CA CYS A 300 4.20 -0.53 -16.40
C CYS A 300 4.73 -0.10 -17.78
N ARG A 301 5.92 -0.55 -18.17
CA ARG A 301 6.48 -0.33 -19.52
C ARG A 301 5.58 -0.95 -20.58
N THR A 302 5.04 -2.14 -20.33
CA THR A 302 4.12 -2.82 -21.25
C THR A 302 2.80 -2.07 -21.39
N LEU A 303 2.23 -1.60 -20.27
CA LEU A 303 0.96 -0.87 -20.25
C LEU A 303 1.03 0.48 -20.99
N ARG A 304 2.18 1.15 -21.00
CA ARG A 304 2.40 2.35 -21.82
C ARG A 304 2.20 2.10 -23.32
N MET A 305 2.34 0.85 -23.76
CA MET A 305 2.09 0.46 -25.16
C MET A 305 0.61 0.14 -25.45
N TRP A 306 -0.26 0.17 -24.43
CA TRP A 306 -1.69 -0.12 -24.55
C TRP A 306 -2.49 1.17 -24.34
N PRO A 307 -2.94 1.83 -25.41
CA PRO A 307 -3.62 3.12 -25.29
C PRO A 307 -4.94 2.97 -24.50
N GLY A 308 -5.14 3.85 -23.51
CA GLY A 308 -6.32 3.86 -22.66
C GLY A 308 -6.33 2.82 -21.53
N ALA A 309 -5.27 2.01 -21.39
CA ALA A 309 -5.13 1.06 -20.31
C ALA A 309 -4.59 1.73 -19.05
N HIS A 310 -5.36 1.71 -17.97
CA HIS A 310 -4.89 2.13 -16.65
C HIS A 310 -4.91 0.93 -15.70
N LEU A 311 -3.74 0.59 -15.14
CA LEU A 311 -3.64 -0.48 -14.16
C LEU A 311 -4.22 -0.02 -12.83
N ILE A 312 -5.27 -0.71 -12.38
CA ILE A 312 -5.80 -0.54 -11.03
C ILE A 312 -4.95 -1.38 -10.09
N ASP A 313 -4.77 -2.66 -10.42
CA ASP A 313 -4.10 -3.61 -9.54
C ASP A 313 -3.64 -4.88 -10.27
N TYR A 314 -2.68 -5.60 -9.70
CA TYR A 314 -2.22 -6.89 -10.23
C TYR A 314 -1.71 -7.86 -9.16
N VAL A 315 -1.73 -9.14 -9.50
CA VAL A 315 -1.16 -10.25 -8.76
C VAL A 315 -0.55 -11.26 -9.72
N CYS A 316 0.51 -11.92 -9.29
CA CYS A 316 1.22 -12.96 -10.00
C CYS A 316 1.13 -14.29 -9.23
N VAL A 317 1.08 -15.38 -9.98
CA VAL A 317 0.96 -16.75 -9.48
C VAL A 317 1.93 -17.63 -10.24
N GLU A 318 2.64 -18.47 -9.51
CA GLU A 318 3.49 -19.50 -10.10
C GLU A 318 2.64 -20.72 -10.46
N SER A 319 2.83 -21.28 -11.65
CA SER A 319 1.98 -22.39 -12.09
C SER A 319 2.08 -23.65 -11.23
N SER A 320 3.12 -23.78 -10.41
CA SER A 320 3.27 -24.84 -9.41
C SER A 320 2.10 -24.88 -8.42
N LEU A 321 1.50 -23.74 -8.11
CA LEU A 321 0.38 -23.62 -7.18
C LEU A 321 -0.97 -24.02 -7.80
N LEU A 322 -1.04 -24.10 -9.12
CA LEU A 322 -2.26 -24.48 -9.84
C LEU A 322 -2.46 -26.00 -9.93
N GLY A 323 -1.41 -26.79 -9.64
CA GLY A 323 -1.43 -28.24 -9.75
C GLY A 323 -1.95 -28.69 -11.12
N ASP A 324 -2.94 -29.58 -11.13
CA ASP A 324 -3.55 -30.13 -12.34
C ASP A 324 -4.29 -29.07 -13.21
N SER A 325 -4.53 -27.87 -12.67
CA SER A 325 -5.21 -26.77 -13.37
C SER A 325 -4.29 -26.00 -14.33
N SER A 326 -2.96 -26.17 -14.23
CA SER A 326 -2.01 -25.48 -15.12
C SER A 326 -2.06 -25.98 -16.58
N GLY A 327 -2.75 -27.11 -16.82
CA GLY A 327 -2.71 -27.84 -18.07
C GLY A 327 -1.36 -28.56 -18.29
N PRO A 328 -1.20 -29.29 -19.41
CA PRO A 328 -0.01 -30.12 -19.68
C PRO A 328 1.24 -29.32 -20.11
N CYS A 329 1.34 -28.06 -19.70
CA CYS A 329 2.39 -27.15 -20.19
C CYS A 329 3.59 -27.10 -19.23
N ALA A 330 4.73 -26.66 -19.76
CA ALA A 330 5.89 -26.33 -18.93
C ALA A 330 5.50 -25.30 -17.85
N PRO A 331 6.17 -25.32 -16.70
CA PRO A 331 5.91 -24.37 -15.63
C PRO A 331 6.01 -22.92 -16.12
N HIS A 332 5.08 -22.04 -15.73
CA HIS A 332 4.95 -20.68 -16.24
C HIS A 332 4.38 -19.73 -15.18
N TYR A 333 4.30 -18.44 -15.51
CA TYR A 333 3.66 -17.44 -14.66
C TYR A 333 2.24 -17.15 -15.13
N GLU A 334 1.32 -17.03 -14.19
CA GLU A 334 -0.02 -16.47 -14.43
C GLU A 334 -0.12 -15.10 -13.77
N VAL A 335 -0.58 -14.11 -14.53
CA VAL A 335 -0.73 -12.72 -14.08
C VAL A 335 -2.19 -12.34 -14.16
N PHE A 336 -2.77 -11.99 -13.03
CA PHE A 336 -4.13 -11.46 -12.92
C PHE A 336 -4.04 -9.96 -12.77
N MET A 337 -4.75 -9.20 -13.59
CA MET A 337 -4.73 -7.74 -13.50
C MET A 337 -6.11 -7.13 -13.72
N GLU A 338 -6.38 -6.08 -12.96
CA GLU A 338 -7.59 -5.27 -13.08
C GLU A 338 -7.20 -3.99 -13.82
N LEU A 339 -7.79 -3.81 -15.01
CA LEU A 339 -7.55 -2.64 -15.84
C LEU A 339 -8.81 -1.79 -15.93
N GLN A 340 -8.61 -0.48 -15.97
CA GLN A 340 -9.61 0.48 -16.40
C GLN A 340 -9.37 0.86 -17.87
N GLY A 341 -10.44 0.93 -18.66
CA GLY A 341 -10.42 1.41 -20.05
C GLY A 341 -10.33 0.31 -21.12
N LEU A 342 -9.76 -0.85 -20.80
CA LEU A 342 -9.76 -2.03 -21.68
C LEU A 342 -10.72 -3.10 -21.17
N ARG A 343 -11.52 -3.68 -22.08
CA ARG A 343 -12.45 -4.79 -21.77
C ARG A 343 -11.87 -6.16 -22.08
N ASP A 344 -11.02 -6.24 -23.10
CA ASP A 344 -10.40 -7.47 -23.56
C ASP A 344 -8.96 -7.21 -24.01
N LEU A 345 -8.15 -8.28 -24.00
CA LEU A 345 -6.80 -8.27 -24.53
C LEU A 345 -6.70 -9.13 -25.78
N SER A 346 -6.07 -8.57 -26.79
CA SER A 346 -5.57 -9.32 -27.93
C SER A 346 -4.43 -10.27 -27.53
N GLU A 347 -4.25 -11.36 -28.27
CA GLU A 347 -3.09 -12.25 -28.10
C GLU A 347 -1.76 -11.49 -28.25
N GLY A 348 -1.69 -10.53 -29.19
CA GLY A 348 -0.52 -9.68 -29.35
C GLY A 348 -0.20 -8.83 -28.12
N GLN A 349 -1.20 -8.37 -27.36
CA GLN A 349 -0.96 -7.67 -26.10
C GLN A 349 -0.45 -8.62 -25.02
N ARG A 350 -1.05 -9.81 -24.88
CA ARG A 350 -0.56 -10.83 -23.93
C ARG A 350 0.91 -11.19 -24.20
N TYR A 351 1.27 -11.34 -25.47
CA TYR A 351 2.65 -11.64 -25.88
C TYR A 351 3.65 -10.51 -25.57
N LYS A 352 3.23 -9.24 -25.65
CA LYS A 352 4.11 -8.09 -25.37
C LYS A 352 4.66 -8.09 -23.95
N LEU A 353 3.90 -8.54 -22.96
CA LEU A 353 4.40 -8.64 -21.58
C LEU A 353 5.49 -9.73 -21.47
N ASP A 354 5.24 -10.92 -22.05
CA ASP A 354 6.24 -12.01 -22.10
C ASP A 354 7.52 -11.52 -22.78
N GLN A 355 7.39 -10.75 -23.88
CA GLN A 355 8.54 -10.15 -24.56
C GLN A 355 9.30 -9.15 -23.68
N CYS A 356 8.62 -8.23 -23.00
CA CYS A 356 9.29 -7.25 -22.13
C CYS A 356 10.06 -7.96 -21.00
N LEU A 357 9.48 -9.00 -20.40
CA LEU A 357 10.18 -9.79 -19.38
C LEU A 357 11.40 -10.53 -19.94
N GLN A 358 11.34 -11.02 -21.18
CA GLN A 358 12.51 -11.63 -21.82
C GLN A 358 13.62 -10.59 -22.12
N GLU A 359 13.27 -9.35 -22.41
CA GLU A 359 14.24 -8.27 -22.61
C GLU A 359 14.92 -7.87 -21.29
N ASP A 360 14.12 -7.75 -20.22
CA ASP A 360 14.59 -7.25 -18.93
C ASP A 360 15.32 -8.35 -18.12
N PHE A 361 15.00 -9.64 -18.34
CA PHE A 361 15.57 -10.77 -17.61
C PHE A 361 16.23 -11.83 -18.53
N PRO A 362 17.57 -11.80 -18.71
CA PRO A 362 18.29 -12.74 -19.57
C PRO A 362 18.15 -14.22 -19.16
N ILE A 363 18.07 -14.51 -17.85
CA ILE A 363 17.91 -15.87 -17.34
C ILE A 363 16.53 -16.42 -17.71
N TYR A 364 15.48 -15.61 -17.50
CA TYR A 364 14.12 -15.94 -17.91
C TYR A 364 14.05 -16.19 -19.42
N LYS A 365 14.64 -15.32 -20.24
CA LYS A 365 14.74 -15.50 -21.70
C LYS A 365 15.41 -16.81 -22.09
N SER A 366 16.52 -17.17 -21.45
CA SER A 366 17.21 -18.44 -21.70
C SER A 366 16.31 -19.64 -21.38
N PHE A 367 15.59 -19.62 -20.26
CA PHE A 367 14.67 -20.72 -19.90
C PHE A 367 13.42 -20.78 -20.76
N ARG A 368 12.88 -19.63 -21.21
CA ARG A 368 11.80 -19.54 -22.20
C ARG A 368 12.24 -20.13 -23.54
N PHE A 369 13.43 -19.77 -24.02
CA PHE A 369 13.99 -20.28 -25.28
C PHE A 369 14.24 -21.81 -25.23
N LYS A 370 14.72 -22.32 -24.09
CA LYS A 370 14.92 -23.76 -23.87
C LYS A 370 13.63 -24.56 -23.65
N GLY A 371 12.47 -23.89 -23.58
CA GLY A 371 11.19 -24.52 -23.25
C GLY A 371 11.08 -25.03 -21.81
N SER A 372 12.00 -24.64 -20.93
CA SER A 372 11.97 -24.98 -19.50
C SER A 372 10.90 -24.20 -18.74
N ILE A 373 10.59 -22.99 -19.24
CA ILE A 373 9.48 -22.15 -18.78
C ILE A 373 8.51 -21.93 -19.94
N GLY A 374 7.22 -22.15 -19.68
CA GLY A 374 6.13 -21.90 -20.64
C GLY A 374 5.83 -20.42 -20.85
N PRO A 375 5.00 -20.06 -21.85
CA PRO A 375 4.60 -18.67 -22.07
C PRO A 375 3.83 -18.13 -20.87
N LEU A 376 4.10 -16.87 -20.51
CA LEU A 376 3.32 -16.17 -19.51
C LEU A 376 1.85 -16.09 -19.92
N ARG A 377 0.95 -16.42 -18.98
CA ARG A 377 -0.50 -16.27 -19.16
C ARG A 377 -0.98 -15.04 -18.42
N LEU A 378 -1.85 -14.29 -19.07
CA LEU A 378 -2.34 -13.03 -18.56
C LEU A 378 -3.86 -13.01 -18.63
N HIS A 379 -4.45 -12.72 -17.48
CA HIS A 379 -5.87 -12.79 -17.20
C HIS A 379 -6.39 -11.42 -16.76
N LEU A 380 -7.46 -10.95 -17.39
CA LEU A 380 -8.19 -9.78 -16.93
C LEU A 380 -9.21 -10.20 -15.89
N VAL A 381 -9.26 -9.48 -14.78
CA VAL A 381 -10.28 -9.67 -13.75
C VAL A 381 -11.28 -8.52 -13.75
N GLY A 382 -12.47 -8.79 -13.22
CA GLY A 382 -13.54 -7.80 -13.15
C GLY A 382 -13.25 -6.62 -12.22
N PRO A 383 -13.96 -5.50 -12.42
CA PRO A 383 -13.82 -4.33 -11.57
C PRO A 383 -14.20 -4.66 -10.12
N GLY A 384 -13.36 -4.27 -9.17
CA GLY A 384 -13.54 -4.51 -7.74
C GLY A 384 -13.13 -5.91 -7.26
N SER A 385 -12.51 -6.73 -8.10
CA SER A 385 -12.00 -8.04 -7.72
C SER A 385 -10.90 -7.95 -6.67
N PHE A 386 -9.97 -7.01 -6.81
CA PHE A 386 -8.89 -6.84 -5.83
C PHE A 386 -9.37 -6.26 -4.50
N THR A 387 -10.43 -5.44 -4.51
CA THR A 387 -11.09 -4.98 -3.28
C THR A 387 -11.62 -6.17 -2.48
N ARG A 388 -12.30 -7.11 -3.13
CA ARG A 388 -12.78 -8.36 -2.49
C ARG A 388 -11.62 -9.24 -2.02
N LEU A 389 -10.54 -9.30 -2.79
CA LEU A 389 -9.33 -10.05 -2.41
C LEU A 389 -8.70 -9.48 -1.12
N ARG A 390 -8.62 -8.15 -1.01
CA ARG A 390 -8.14 -7.46 0.22
C ARG A 390 -9.07 -7.69 1.40
N GLU A 391 -10.38 -7.70 1.18
CA GLU A 391 -11.35 -8.05 2.24
C GLU A 391 -11.17 -9.49 2.72
N ALA A 392 -10.94 -10.44 1.80
CA ALA A 392 -10.71 -11.84 2.12
C ALA A 392 -9.39 -12.08 2.87
N LEU A 393 -8.34 -11.31 2.56
CA LEU A 393 -7.07 -11.35 3.28
C LEU A 393 -7.26 -10.96 4.77
N GLY A 394 -8.22 -10.08 5.06
CA GLY A 394 -8.64 -9.75 6.41
C GLY A 394 -7.56 -9.14 7.31
N SER A 395 -6.43 -8.70 6.74
CA SER A 395 -5.29 -8.17 7.49
C SER A 395 -4.95 -6.73 7.06
N PRO A 396 -4.41 -5.91 7.99
CA PRO A 396 -3.97 -4.54 7.71
C PRO A 396 -2.59 -4.48 7.02
N VAL A 397 -2.17 -5.57 6.38
CA VAL A 397 -0.84 -5.72 5.76
C VAL A 397 -0.96 -5.43 4.26
N PRO A 398 0.08 -4.86 3.62
CA PRO A 398 0.10 -4.72 2.17
C PRO A 398 -0.22 -6.04 1.47
N MET A 399 -0.98 -5.96 0.38
CA MET A 399 -1.36 -7.14 -0.38
C MET A 399 -0.09 -7.78 -1.01
N PRO A 400 0.12 -9.09 -0.85
CA PRO A 400 1.20 -9.79 -1.55
C PRO A 400 0.93 -9.77 -3.06
N ARG A 401 1.97 -9.50 -3.85
CA ARG A 401 1.87 -9.58 -5.32
C ARG A 401 2.05 -11.00 -5.80
N VAL A 402 2.90 -11.78 -5.15
CA VAL A 402 3.05 -13.21 -5.45
C VAL A 402 2.13 -13.99 -4.51
N LEU A 403 1.03 -14.53 -5.03
CA LEU A 403 0.14 -15.38 -4.24
C LEU A 403 0.72 -16.78 -4.13
N ARG A 404 0.66 -17.33 -2.90
CA ARG A 404 1.02 -18.73 -2.59
C ARG A 404 -0.10 -19.50 -1.90
N GLU A 405 -1.24 -18.85 -1.67
CA GLU A 405 -2.38 -19.43 -0.98
C GLU A 405 -3.48 -19.82 -1.98
N GLU A 406 -3.87 -21.10 -1.96
CA GLU A 406 -4.89 -21.64 -2.87
C GLU A 406 -6.26 -20.99 -2.69
N GLN A 407 -6.62 -20.57 -1.48
CA GLN A 407 -7.92 -19.97 -1.19
C GLN A 407 -8.09 -18.63 -1.92
N LEU A 408 -7.07 -17.78 -1.84
CA LEU A 408 -7.03 -16.49 -2.54
C LEU A 408 -6.96 -16.67 -4.06
N LEU A 409 -6.27 -17.70 -4.52
CA LEU A 409 -6.20 -18.06 -5.94
C LEU A 409 -7.58 -18.41 -6.52
N ARG A 410 -8.38 -19.23 -5.82
CA ARG A 410 -9.73 -19.59 -6.28
C ARG A 410 -10.66 -18.37 -6.37
N LEU A 411 -10.53 -17.42 -5.45
CA LEU A 411 -11.30 -16.18 -5.48
C LEU A 411 -10.99 -15.31 -6.71
N ILE A 412 -9.71 -15.17 -7.04
CA ILE A 412 -9.32 -14.36 -8.21
C ILE A 412 -9.66 -15.07 -9.53
N GLN A 413 -9.48 -16.39 -9.61
CA GLN A 413 -9.86 -17.19 -10.78
C GLN A 413 -11.36 -17.12 -11.09
N GLY A 414 -12.21 -17.14 -10.05
CA GLY A 414 -13.66 -16.97 -10.22
C GLY A 414 -14.08 -15.59 -10.71
N SER A 415 -13.15 -14.62 -10.76
CA SER A 415 -13.41 -13.26 -11.21
C SER A 415 -12.79 -12.92 -12.57
N VAL A 416 -12.23 -13.90 -13.27
CA VAL A 416 -11.61 -13.71 -14.59
C VAL A 416 -12.68 -13.45 -15.64
N ILE A 417 -12.43 -12.45 -16.47
CA ILE A 417 -13.30 -12.05 -17.59
C ILE A 417 -12.68 -12.46 -18.94
N SER A 418 -11.35 -12.41 -19.08
CA SER A 418 -10.62 -12.60 -20.34
C SER A 418 -9.22 -13.18 -20.13
#